data_AF-A0A520DXS9-F1
#
_entry.id   AF-A0A520DXS9-F1
#
_cell.length_a   1.000
_cell.length_b   1.000
_cell.length_c   1.000
_cell.angle_alpha   90.00
_cell.angle_beta   90.00
_cell.angle_gamma   90.00
#
_symmetry.space_group_name_H-M   'P 1'
#
loop_
_entity.id
_entity.type
_entity.pdbx_description
1 polymer ?
#
loop_
_entity_poly.entity_id
_entity_poly.type
_entity_poly.pdbx_seq_one_letter_code
_entity_poly.pdbx_strand_id
1 'polypeptide(L)'
;MKKFVYIVTDRNRTSMHVGMSSDLIKTLDFYKQMPNLFFDNGQQLTRLVYFEEFKTEAQALSRFKLISRFTRMQKERLVRSCNPDWIDLTIGLDFENILMHRNITNQVKLSFNSLS
;
A
#
# COMPACT_ATOMS: atom_id res chain seq x y z
N MET A 1 8.37 13.54 8.63
CA MET A 1 8.13 12.62 7.50
C MET A 1 7.24 11.49 7.97
N LYS A 2 6.22 11.12 7.19
CA LYS A 2 5.33 10.01 7.52
C LYS A 2 6.10 8.68 7.43
N LYS A 3 5.71 7.71 8.25
CA LYS A 3 6.25 6.35 8.23
C LYS A 3 5.08 5.38 8.17
N PHE A 4 5.23 4.31 7.41
CA PHE A 4 4.18 3.33 7.18
C PHE A 4 4.65 1.97 7.65
N VAL A 5 3.77 1.24 8.35
CA VAL A 5 3.93 -0.20 8.58
C VAL A 5 2.90 -0.90 7.73
N TYR A 6 3.29 -1.93 7.00
CA TYR A 6 2.41 -2.58 6.04
C TYR A 6 2.53 -4.10 6.09
N ILE A 7 1.50 -4.79 5.59
CA ILE A 7 1.51 -6.22 5.37
C ILE A 7 1.21 -6.48 3.90
N VAL A 8 2.15 -7.18 3.25
CA VAL A 8 1.96 -7.72 1.91
C VAL A 8 1.82 -9.24 1.97
N THR A 9 1.06 -9.78 1.03
CA THR A 9 0.81 -11.22 0.95
C THR A 9 0.81 -11.69 -0.50
N ASP A 10 0.98 -12.99 -0.69
CA ASP A 10 0.90 -13.67 -1.97
C ASP A 10 -0.56 -13.92 -2.38
N ARG A 11 -0.76 -14.40 -3.62
CA ARG A 11 -2.09 -14.68 -4.15
C ARG A 11 -2.88 -15.69 -3.30
N ASN A 12 -2.18 -16.67 -2.73
CA ASN A 12 -2.77 -17.75 -1.94
C ASN A 12 -2.79 -17.44 -0.44
N ARG A 13 -2.36 -16.24 -0.03
CA ARG A 13 -2.24 -15.80 1.37
C ARG A 13 -1.34 -16.71 2.20
N THR A 14 -0.49 -17.52 1.58
CA THR A 14 0.40 -18.47 2.25
C THR A 14 1.52 -17.80 3.02
N SER A 15 1.98 -16.64 2.56
CA SER A 15 3.03 -15.84 3.19
C SER A 15 2.52 -14.43 3.48
N MET A 16 2.76 -13.95 4.70
CA MET A 16 2.43 -12.59 5.12
C MET A 16 3.70 -11.90 5.58
N HIS A 17 4.19 -10.97 4.78
CA HIS A 17 5.38 -10.20 5.08
C HIS A 17 5.02 -8.85 5.68
N VAL A 18 5.66 -8.51 6.79
CA VAL A 18 5.50 -7.23 7.47
C VAL A 18 6.67 -6.36 7.07
N GLY A 19 6.40 -5.13 6.62
CA GLY A 19 7.43 -4.18 6.25
C GLY A 19 7.20 -2.82 6.87
N MET A 20 8.21 -1.96 6.78
CA MET A 20 8.13 -0.55 7.13
C MET A 20 8.71 0.27 5.97
N SER A 21 8.06 1.37 5.62
CA SER A 21 8.53 2.27 4.56
C SER A 21 8.24 3.73 4.93
N SER A 22 9.08 4.65 4.46
CA SER A 22 8.79 6.08 4.48
C SER A 22 7.94 6.54 3.28
N ASP A 23 7.89 5.73 2.23
CA ASP A 23 7.19 6.02 0.98
C ASP A 23 6.54 4.73 0.46
N LEU A 24 5.29 4.52 0.88
CA LEU A 24 4.55 3.28 0.59
C LEU A 24 4.37 3.09 -0.92
N ILE A 25 4.13 4.16 -1.68
CA ILE A 25 3.91 4.12 -3.13
C ILE A 25 5.16 3.61 -3.84
N LYS A 26 6.33 4.21 -3.57
CA LYS A 26 7.59 3.76 -4.17
C LYS A 26 7.92 2.30 -3.83
N THR A 27 7.61 1.88 -2.60
CA THR A 27 7.82 0.49 -2.18
C THR A 27 6.91 -0.47 -2.96
N LEU A 28 5.65 -0.12 -3.17
CA LEU A 28 4.72 -0.94 -3.95
C LEU A 28 5.13 -1.00 -5.42
N ASP A 29 5.54 0.12 -6.01
CA ASP A 29 6.05 0.16 -7.39
C ASP A 29 7.29 -0.73 -7.55
N PHE A 30 8.18 -0.72 -6.55
CA PHE A 30 9.32 -1.64 -6.52
C PHE A 30 8.87 -3.11 -6.50
N TYR A 31 7.89 -3.48 -5.66
CA TYR A 31 7.35 -4.85 -5.64
C TYR A 31 6.65 -5.24 -6.95
N LYS A 32 5.99 -4.30 -7.63
CA LYS A 32 5.40 -4.51 -8.97
C LYS A 32 6.46 -4.72 -10.04
N GLN A 33 7.56 -3.96 -9.97
CA GLN A 33 8.66 -3.99 -10.95
C GLN A 33 9.68 -5.09 -10.67
N MET A 34 9.73 -5.65 -9.47
CA MET A 34 10.74 -6.65 -9.08
C MET A 34 10.64 -7.86 -10.01
N PRO A 35 11.65 -8.10 -10.88
CA PRO A 35 11.58 -9.13 -11.89
C PRO A 35 11.64 -10.53 -11.25
N ASN A 36 10.91 -11.46 -11.89
CA ASN A 36 10.84 -12.91 -11.63
C ASN A 36 12.22 -13.59 -11.66
N LEU A 37 13.07 -13.32 -10.69
CA LEU A 37 14.43 -13.85 -10.74
C LEU A 37 14.47 -15.34 -10.34
N PHE A 38 13.56 -15.85 -9.50
CA PHE A 38 13.70 -17.22 -8.99
C PHE A 38 12.44 -18.04 -8.63
N PHE A 39 11.20 -17.49 -8.62
CA PHE A 39 10.04 -18.27 -8.15
C PHE A 39 8.80 -18.11 -9.03
N ASP A 40 8.10 -19.24 -9.20
CA ASP A 40 6.80 -19.38 -9.85
C ASP A 40 5.84 -18.26 -9.42
N ASN A 41 5.07 -17.74 -10.37
CA ASN A 41 4.12 -16.61 -10.24
C ASN A 41 3.11 -16.75 -9.06
N GLY A 42 3.04 -17.90 -8.38
CA GLY A 42 2.17 -18.17 -7.24
C GLY A 42 2.63 -17.59 -5.90
N GLN A 43 3.93 -17.31 -5.69
CA GLN A 43 4.48 -16.85 -4.40
C GLN A 43 4.80 -15.36 -4.33
N GLN A 44 4.51 -14.60 -5.39
CA GLN A 44 4.85 -13.18 -5.44
C GLN A 44 4.02 -12.38 -4.41
N LEU A 45 4.72 -11.70 -3.50
CA LEU A 45 4.13 -10.80 -2.49
C LEU A 45 3.65 -9.50 -3.15
N THR A 46 2.59 -9.59 -3.93
CA THR A 46 2.06 -8.49 -4.76
C THR A 46 0.96 -7.70 -4.09
N ARG A 47 0.26 -8.29 -3.11
CA ARG A 47 -0.99 -7.73 -2.59
C ARG A 47 -0.75 -7.01 -1.29
N LEU A 48 -1.05 -5.71 -1.28
CA LEU A 48 -1.08 -4.94 -0.05
C LEU A 48 -2.42 -5.17 0.63
N VAL A 49 -2.43 -5.76 1.82
CA VAL A 49 -3.69 -6.08 2.52
C VAL A 49 -3.88 -5.26 3.78
N TYR A 50 -2.83 -4.57 4.24
CA TYR A 50 -2.84 -3.74 5.43
C TYR A 50 -1.76 -2.66 5.37
N PHE A 51 -2.07 -1.45 5.84
CA PHE A 51 -1.08 -0.46 6.17
C PHE A 51 -1.56 0.47 7.30
N GLU A 52 -0.61 1.02 8.06
CA GLU A 52 -0.82 2.02 9.10
C GLU A 52 0.16 3.18 8.89
N GLU A 53 -0.31 4.42 9.03
CA GLU A 53 0.51 5.63 9.00
C GLU A 53 0.90 6.08 10.42
N PHE A 54 2.16 6.45 10.61
CA PHE A 54 2.72 6.97 11.84
C PHE A 54 3.42 8.31 11.63
N LYS A 55 3.33 9.18 12.64
CA LYS A 55 3.97 10.51 12.64
C LYS A 55 5.46 10.44 12.95
N THR A 56 5.89 9.43 13.71
CA THR A 56 7.28 9.27 14.14
C THR A 56 7.81 7.88 13.81
N GLU A 57 9.12 7.81 13.56
CA GLU A 57 9.82 6.54 13.29
C GLU A 57 9.81 5.60 14.48
N ALA A 58 9.91 6.11 15.71
CA ALA A 58 9.84 5.30 16.92
C ALA A 58 8.49 4.58 17.05
N GLN A 59 7.38 5.24 16.72
CA GLN A 59 6.04 4.63 16.71
C GLN A 59 5.95 3.53 15.64
N ALA A 60 6.38 3.84 14.41
CA ALA A 60 6.37 2.88 13.32
C ALA A 60 7.25 1.65 13.63
N LEU A 61 8.44 1.86 14.19
CA LEU A 61 9.37 0.78 14.55
C LEU A 61 8.81 -0.09 15.68
N SER A 62 8.20 0.52 16.70
CA SER A 62 7.55 -0.22 17.79
C SER A 62 6.42 -1.09 17.24
N ARG A 63 5.57 -0.52 16.38
CA ARG A 63 4.47 -1.24 15.74
C ARG A 63 4.97 -2.35 14.82
N PHE A 64 5.99 -2.08 14.01
CA PHE A 64 6.63 -3.07 13.15
C PHE A 64 7.15 -4.25 13.96
N LYS A 65 7.88 -4.00 15.05
CA LYS A 65 8.39 -5.06 15.94
C LYS A 65 7.25 -5.86 16.55
N LEU A 66 6.16 -5.20 16.95
CA LEU A 66 4.98 -5.86 17.50
C LEU A 66 4.31 -6.79 16.47
N ILE A 67 3.99 -6.29 15.28
CA ILE A 67 3.31 -7.07 14.23
C ILE A 67 4.23 -8.18 13.71
N SER A 68 5.54 -7.94 13.59
CA SER A 68 6.49 -8.98 13.18
C SER A 68 6.48 -10.18 14.12
N ARG A 69 6.28 -9.97 15.43
CA ARG A 69 6.17 -11.04 16.44
C ARG A 69 4.81 -11.74 16.47
N PHE A 70 3.79 -11.23 15.79
CA PHE A 70 2.48 -11.86 15.76
C PHE A 70 2.52 -13.23 15.09
N THR A 71 1.75 -14.16 15.64
CA THR A 71 1.42 -15.42 14.96
C THR A 71 0.66 -15.13 13.66
N ARG A 72 0.64 -16.10 12.74
CA ARG A 72 -0.15 -16.01 11.51
C ARG A 72 -1.61 -15.64 11.80
N MET A 73 -2.25 -16.34 12.75
CA MET A 73 -3.64 -16.08 13.12
C MET A 73 -3.87 -14.65 13.64
N GLN A 74 -2.93 -14.10 14.41
CA GLN A 74 -3.02 -12.71 14.88
C GLN A 74 -2.88 -11.71 13.72
N LYS A 75 -1.95 -11.94 12.78
CA LYS A 75 -1.83 -11.13 11.57
C LYS A 75 -3.10 -11.19 10.72
N GLU A 76 -3.68 -12.38 10.53
CA GLU A 76 -4.94 -12.54 9.80
C GLU A 76 -6.11 -11.83 10.49
N ARG A 77 -6.21 -11.88 11.83
CA ARG A 77 -7.24 -11.14 12.58
C ARG A 77 -7.09 -9.63 12.41
N LEU A 78 -5.85 -9.12 12.44
CA LEU A 78 -5.54 -7.71 12.21
C LEU A 78 -5.95 -7.26 10.80
N VAL A 79 -5.66 -8.07 9.78
CA VAL A 79 -6.11 -7.78 8.41
C VAL A 79 -7.64 -7.83 8.34
N ARG A 80 -8.26 -8.92 8.82
CA ARG A 80 -9.73 -9.09 8.74
C ARG A 80 -10.51 -7.99 9.46
N SER A 81 -9.97 -7.37 10.51
CA SER A 81 -10.67 -6.29 11.21
C SER A 81 -10.83 -5.00 10.40
N CYS A 82 -10.03 -4.80 9.36
CA CYS A 82 -10.08 -3.61 8.50
C CYS A 82 -10.28 -3.93 7.00
N ASN A 83 -9.96 -5.15 6.59
CA ASN A 83 -10.02 -5.64 5.22
C ASN A 83 -10.53 -7.10 5.24
N PRO A 84 -11.82 -7.33 5.54
CA PRO A 84 -12.39 -8.67 5.69
C PRO A 84 -12.31 -9.51 4.41
N ASP A 85 -12.41 -8.85 3.26
CA ASP A 85 -12.39 -9.48 1.94
C ASP A 85 -10.97 -9.64 1.36
N TRP A 86 -9.95 -9.16 2.07
CA TRP A 86 -8.55 -9.17 1.63
C TRP A 86 -8.35 -8.53 0.26
N ILE A 87 -9.05 -7.41 0.05
CA ILE A 87 -8.93 -6.59 -1.15
C ILE A 87 -7.50 -6.08 -1.23
N ASP A 88 -6.95 -6.07 -2.42
CA ASP A 88 -5.64 -5.47 -2.68
C ASP A 88 -5.77 -3.94 -2.61
N LEU A 89 -5.21 -3.34 -1.57
CA LEU A 89 -5.27 -1.91 -1.28
C LEU A 89 -4.38 -1.10 -2.22
N THR A 90 -3.49 -1.74 -2.99
CA THR A 90 -2.66 -1.03 -3.98
C THR A 90 -3.52 -0.29 -5.01
N ILE A 91 -4.66 -0.86 -5.40
CA ILE A 91 -5.57 -0.28 -6.38
C ILE A 91 -6.10 1.08 -5.92
N GLY A 92 -6.49 1.19 -4.64
CA GLY A 92 -6.96 2.44 -4.07
C GLY A 92 -5.85 3.49 -3.95
N LEU A 93 -4.64 3.06 -3.56
CA LEU A 93 -3.49 3.94 -3.47
C LEU A 93 -3.05 4.47 -4.84
N ASP A 94 -3.09 3.63 -5.88
CA ASP A 94 -2.79 4.05 -7.25
C ASP A 94 -3.80 5.10 -7.75
N PHE A 95 -5.09 4.92 -7.45
CA PHE A 95 -6.13 5.88 -7.82
C PHE A 95 -5.95 7.23 -7.13
N GLU A 96 -5.74 7.22 -5.81
CA GLU A 96 -5.43 8.44 -5.03
C GLU A 96 -4.16 9.12 -5.55
N ASN A 97 -3.12 8.34 -5.84
CA ASN A 97 -1.87 8.86 -6.39
C ASN A 97 -2.11 9.55 -7.74
N ILE A 98 -2.89 8.94 -8.64
CA ILE A 98 -3.28 9.53 -9.92
C ILE A 98 -4.07 10.83 -9.70
N LEU A 99 -5.05 10.86 -8.80
CA LEU A 99 -5.85 12.05 -8.52
C LEU A 99 -5.01 13.21 -7.98
N MET A 100 -4.12 12.92 -7.03
CA MET A 100 -3.22 13.92 -6.44
C MET A 100 -2.27 14.53 -7.47
N HIS A 101 -1.82 13.74 -8.46
CA HIS A 101 -0.94 14.21 -9.54
C HIS A 101 -1.70 14.80 -10.74
N ARG A 102 -2.99 14.51 -10.92
CA ARG A 102 -3.85 15.09 -11.99
C ARG A 102 -4.31 16.52 -11.71
N ASN A 103 -4.20 17.01 -10.47
CA ASN A 103 -4.53 18.39 -10.10
C ASN A 103 -3.63 19.48 -10.74
N ILE A 104 -2.74 19.12 -11.67
CA ILE A 104 -1.91 20.08 -12.44
C ILE A 104 -2.45 20.31 -13.87
N THR A 105 -3.48 19.58 -14.34
CA THR A 105 -3.92 19.68 -15.77
C THR A 105 -5.39 20.00 -15.98
N ASN A 106 -6.06 20.67 -15.04
CA ASN A 106 -7.41 21.23 -15.28
C ASN A 106 -7.51 22.69 -14.82
N GLN A 107 -6.64 23.56 -15.35
CA GLN A 107 -7.09 24.90 -15.73
C GLN A 107 -7.59 24.82 -17.18
N VAL A 108 -8.75 24.21 -17.40
CA VAL A 108 -9.51 24.54 -18.61
C VAL A 108 -10.01 25.96 -18.37
N LYS A 109 -9.31 26.96 -18.95
CA LYS A 109 -9.86 28.31 -19.11
C LYS A 109 -11.16 28.18 -19.90
N LEU A 110 -12.29 28.19 -19.21
CA LEU A 110 -13.57 28.51 -19.82
C LEU A 110 -13.48 29.99 -20.21
N SER A 111 -13.06 30.25 -21.45
CA SER A 111 -13.22 31.56 -22.08
C SER A 111 -14.71 31.80 -22.26
N PHE A 112 -15.31 32.56 -21.34
CA PHE A 112 -16.60 33.19 -21.56
C PHE A 112 -16.42 34.26 -22.63
N ASN A 113 -16.53 33.87 -23.90
CA ASN A 113 -16.86 34.84 -24.92
C ASN A 113 -18.35 35.13 -24.81
N SER A 114 -18.66 36.19 -24.06
CA SER A 114 -19.91 36.92 -24.19
C SER A 114 -20.06 37.36 -25.63
N LEU A 115 -21.02 36.77 -26.34
CA LEU A 115 -21.53 37.34 -27.58
C LEU A 115 -22.80 38.12 -27.24
N SER A 116 -22.68 39.38 -27.59
CA SER A 116 -23.61 40.51 -27.55
C SER A 116 -24.99 40.22 -28.12
#